data_AF-A0A8X6J8U1-F1
#
_entry.id   AF-A0A8X6J8U1-F1
#
_cell.length_a   1.000
_cell.length_b   1.000
_cell.length_c   1.000
_cell.angle_alpha   90.00
_cell.angle_beta   90.00
_cell.angle_gamma   90.00
#
_symmetry.space_group_name_H-M   'P 1'
#
loop_
_entity.id
_entity.type
_entity.pdbx_description
1 polymer ?
#
loop_
_entity_poly.entity_id
_entity_poly.type
_entity_poly.pdbx_seq_one_letter_code
_entity_poly.pdbx_strand_id
1 'polypeptide(L)'
;MKCEMCNFQEIIWTEDPHNEKMPVNTAAVSGIMKIGGGFANLEEFLSTLDIPPLSSKTYQKEHNTIATAWEKVAEREMYSAAMEEKQLAVQAGEIGPDGFPTLTVVVDGCWAKRSYRNNYSSLSGAVSFKESLACFIRCHLSNSCV
;
A
#
# COMPACT_ATOMS: atom_id res chain seq x y z
N MET A 1 -4.85 36.93 13.56
CA MET A 1 -5.86 37.86 14.14
C MET A 1 -5.15 39.06 14.76
N LYS A 2 -5.76 40.24 14.75
CA LYS A 2 -5.20 41.46 15.39
C LYS A 2 -6.02 41.83 16.60
N CYS A 3 -5.40 41.89 17.78
CA CYS A 3 -6.06 42.36 18.99
C CYS A 3 -6.23 43.89 18.94
N GLU A 4 -7.44 44.42 19.08
CA GLU A 4 -7.67 45.88 19.04
C GLU A 4 -7.18 46.61 20.29
N MET A 5 -7.08 45.92 21.43
CA MET A 5 -6.65 46.51 22.70
C MET A 5 -5.14 46.69 22.82
N CYS A 6 -4.35 45.72 22.32
CA CYS A 6 -2.89 45.74 22.42
C CYS A 6 -2.17 45.75 21.07
N ASN A 7 -2.89 45.79 19.95
CA ASN A 7 -2.38 45.73 18.58
C ASN A 7 -1.50 44.50 18.24
N PHE A 8 -1.46 43.50 19.13
CA PHE A 8 -0.72 42.27 18.88
C PHE A 8 -1.33 41.50 17.70
N GLN A 9 -0.46 41.10 16.76
CA GLN A 9 -0.83 40.32 15.59
C GLN A 9 -0.14 38.97 15.67
N GLU A 10 -0.94 37.92 15.73
CA GLU A 10 -0.47 36.55 15.63
C GLU A 10 -1.07 35.92 14.38
N ILE A 11 -0.20 35.31 13.57
CA ILE A 11 -0.59 34.54 12.41
C ILE A 11 -0.51 33.08 12.82
N ILE A 12 -1.68 32.46 12.93
CA ILE A 12 -1.81 31.03 13.21
C ILE A 12 -1.92 30.34 11.86
N TRP A 13 -0.96 29.47 11.57
CA TRP A 13 -1.00 28.63 10.38
C TRP A 13 -1.62 27.29 10.74
N THR A 14 -2.51 26.77 9.89
CA THR A 14 -3.02 25.39 10.01
C THR A 14 -1.98 24.36 9.58
N GLU A 15 -0.98 24.78 8.81
CA GLU A 15 0.12 23.97 8.29
C GLU A 15 1.37 24.83 8.09
N ASP A 16 2.55 24.23 8.15
CA ASP A 16 3.82 24.95 7.99
C ASP A 16 3.95 25.56 6.57
N PRO A 17 4.09 26.90 6.44
CA PRO A 17 4.24 27.56 5.15
C PRO A 17 5.57 27.26 4.45
N HIS A 18 6.57 26.69 5.13
CA HIS A 18 7.88 26.40 4.57
C HIS A 18 8.03 24.96 4.04
N ASN A 19 7.02 24.11 4.24
CA ASN A 19 7.09 22.72 3.81
C ASN A 19 6.70 22.56 2.33
N GLU A 20 7.39 21.68 1.60
CA GLU A 20 7.06 21.33 0.23
C GLU A 20 5.74 20.53 0.23
N LYS A 21 4.67 21.16 -0.29
CA LYS A 21 3.33 20.57 -0.29
C LYS A 21 3.15 19.67 -1.50
N MET A 22 2.45 18.56 -1.28
CA MET A 22 1.95 17.75 -2.38
C MET A 22 0.97 18.58 -3.22
N PRO A 23 1.07 18.56 -4.56
CA PRO A 23 0.11 19.25 -5.42
C PRO A 23 -1.32 18.76 -5.15
N VAL A 24 -2.28 19.69 -5.18
CA VAL A 24 -3.69 19.42 -4.81
C VAL A 24 -4.28 18.24 -5.59
N ASN A 25 -3.99 18.15 -6.90
CA ASN A 25 -4.50 17.06 -7.73
C ASN A 25 -3.93 15.70 -7.29
N THR A 26 -2.63 15.64 -7.02
CA THR A 26 -1.96 14.45 -6.52
C THR A 26 -2.50 14.08 -5.14
N ALA A 27 -2.74 15.05 -4.26
CA ALA A 27 -3.31 14.83 -2.94
C ALA A 27 -4.75 14.29 -3.01
N ALA A 28 -5.60 14.84 -3.88
CA ALA A 28 -6.97 14.39 -4.09
C ALA A 28 -7.00 12.94 -4.63
N VAL A 29 -6.18 12.63 -5.62
CA VAL A 29 -6.07 11.27 -6.19
C VAL A 29 -5.48 10.30 -5.16
N SER A 30 -4.48 10.71 -4.39
CA SER A 30 -3.92 9.88 -3.31
C SER A 30 -4.98 9.58 -2.25
N GLY A 31 -5.78 10.58 -1.86
CA GLY A 31 -6.86 10.43 -0.91
C GLY A 31 -7.92 9.43 -1.37
N ILE A 32 -8.42 9.56 -2.61
CA ILE A 32 -9.44 8.64 -3.12
C ILE A 32 -8.91 7.21 -3.27
N MET A 33 -7.66 7.05 -3.72
CA MET A 33 -7.05 5.72 -3.83
C MET A 33 -6.88 5.05 -2.48
N LYS A 34 -6.53 5.80 -1.42
CA LYS A 34 -6.37 5.27 -0.06
C LYS A 34 -7.68 4.75 0.53
N ILE A 35 -8.82 5.35 0.19
CA ILE A 35 -10.14 4.85 0.61
C ILE A 35 -10.65 3.71 -0.27
N GLY A 36 -9.87 3.28 -1.28
CA GLY A 36 -10.26 2.25 -2.24
C GLY A 36 -11.23 2.73 -3.32
N GLY A 37 -11.39 4.05 -3.49
CA GLY A 37 -12.23 4.63 -4.53
C GLY A 37 -11.48 4.85 -5.86
N GLY A 38 -12.25 5.08 -6.91
CA GLY A 38 -11.73 5.36 -8.25
C GLY A 38 -12.08 6.76 -8.77
N PHE A 39 -11.82 6.99 -10.06
CA PHE A 39 -12.13 8.26 -10.75
C PHE A 39 -13.59 8.69 -10.56
N ALA A 40 -14.54 7.78 -10.79
CA ALA A 40 -15.97 8.07 -10.68
C ALA A 40 -16.37 8.52 -9.27
N ASN A 41 -15.78 7.92 -8.22
CA ASN A 41 -16.07 8.31 -6.85
C ASN A 41 -15.51 9.70 -6.52
N LEU A 42 -14.32 10.02 -7.04
CA LEU A 42 -13.74 11.35 -6.87
C LEU A 42 -14.54 12.42 -7.65
N GLU A 43 -14.97 12.11 -8.86
CA GLU A 43 -15.82 13.00 -9.67
C GLU A 43 -17.15 13.28 -8.99
N GLU A 44 -17.82 12.25 -8.46
CA GLU A 44 -19.06 12.39 -7.70
C GLU A 44 -18.86 13.23 -6.43
N PHE A 45 -17.79 12.96 -5.68
CA PHE A 45 -17.47 13.70 -4.46
C PHE A 45 -17.22 15.19 -4.73
N LEU A 46 -16.42 15.51 -5.74
CA LEU A 46 -16.13 16.90 -6.10
C LEU A 46 -17.37 17.62 -6.66
N SER A 47 -18.18 16.93 -7.47
CA SER A 47 -19.43 17.48 -8.01
C SER A 47 -20.43 17.80 -6.90
N THR A 48 -20.50 16.98 -5.85
CA THR A 48 -21.36 17.22 -4.67
C THR A 48 -20.94 18.48 -3.90
N LEU A 49 -19.65 18.81 -3.94
CA LEU A 49 -19.08 20.00 -3.29
C LEU A 49 -19.07 21.25 -4.18
N ASP A 50 -19.64 21.16 -5.39
CA ASP A 50 -19.57 22.21 -6.42
C ASP A 50 -18.14 22.62 -6.79
N ILE A 51 -17.21 21.65 -6.74
CA ILE A 51 -15.81 21.82 -7.14
C ILE A 51 -15.64 21.18 -8.53
N PRO A 52 -15.07 21.89 -9.52
CA PRO A 52 -14.83 21.32 -10.84
C PRO A 52 -13.99 20.03 -10.75
N PRO A 53 -14.50 18.89 -11.27
CA PRO A 53 -13.79 17.63 -11.20
C PRO A 53 -12.57 17.62 -12.11
N LEU A 54 -11.60 16.75 -11.77
CA LEU A 54 -10.42 16.52 -12.59
C LEU A 54 -10.82 15.90 -13.93
N SER A 55 -10.10 16.25 -14.99
CA SER A 55 -10.23 15.52 -16.25
C SER A 55 -9.73 14.08 -16.07
N SER A 56 -10.36 13.12 -16.77
CA SER A 56 -9.96 11.71 -16.74
C SER A 56 -8.46 11.52 -17.06
N LYS A 57 -7.93 12.28 -18.02
CA LYS A 57 -6.51 12.23 -18.40
C LYS A 57 -5.60 12.69 -17.26
N THR A 58 -5.97 13.78 -16.58
CA THR A 58 -5.22 14.29 -15.43
C THR A 58 -5.26 13.30 -14.28
N TYR A 59 -6.44 12.75 -13.97
CA TYR A 59 -6.59 11.72 -12.93
C TYR A 59 -5.67 10.54 -13.20
N GLN A 60 -5.67 10.00 -14.42
CA GLN A 60 -4.89 8.83 -14.75
C GLN A 60 -3.38 9.09 -14.68
N LYS A 61 -2.94 10.29 -15.06
CA LYS A 61 -1.55 10.71 -14.90
C LYS A 61 -1.13 10.68 -13.43
N GLU A 62 -1.89 11.35 -12.56
CA GLU A 62 -1.57 11.42 -11.12
C GLU A 62 -1.68 10.04 -10.45
N HIS A 63 -2.70 9.25 -10.82
CA HIS A 63 -2.89 7.88 -10.36
C HIS A 63 -1.66 7.01 -10.68
N ASN A 64 -1.19 7.06 -11.92
CA ASN A 64 -0.01 6.29 -12.35
C ASN A 64 1.24 6.73 -11.59
N THR A 65 1.44 8.04 -11.39
CA THR A 65 2.58 8.55 -10.60
C THR A 65 2.56 8.00 -9.18
N ILE A 66 1.39 8.00 -8.53
CA ILE A 66 1.22 7.47 -7.18
C ILE A 66 1.41 5.95 -7.16
N ALA A 67 0.80 5.22 -8.10
CA ALA A 67 0.89 3.78 -8.19
C ALA A 67 2.34 3.30 -8.39
N THR A 68 3.10 3.94 -9.30
CA THR A 68 4.52 3.64 -9.50
C THR A 68 5.36 3.94 -8.26
N ALA A 69 5.04 5.00 -7.51
CA ALA A 69 5.73 5.28 -6.25
C ALA A 69 5.43 4.20 -5.20
N TRP A 70 4.18 3.75 -5.10
CA TRP A 70 3.79 2.67 -4.19
C TRP A 70 4.45 1.35 -4.54
N GLU A 71 4.52 0.99 -5.83
CA GLU A 71 5.19 -0.22 -6.31
C GLU A 71 6.67 -0.23 -5.90
N LYS A 72 7.39 0.87 -6.14
CA LYS A 72 8.81 1.00 -5.76
C LYS A 72 9.03 0.91 -4.25
N VAL A 73 8.14 1.50 -3.46
CA VAL A 73 8.22 1.41 -2.00
C VAL A 73 7.93 -0.01 -1.54
N ALA A 74 6.88 -0.64 -2.07
CA ALA A 74 6.54 -2.02 -1.76
C ALA A 74 7.69 -2.98 -2.08
N GLU A 75 8.30 -2.86 -3.26
CA GLU A 75 9.48 -3.65 -3.65
C GLU A 75 10.63 -3.48 -2.65
N ARG A 76 10.96 -2.24 -2.29
CA ARG A 76 12.05 -1.94 -1.35
C ARG A 76 11.79 -2.50 0.04
N GLU A 77 10.58 -2.32 0.56
CA GLU A 77 10.21 -2.82 1.89
C GLU A 77 10.16 -4.34 1.92
N MET A 78 9.59 -4.98 0.89
CA MET A 78 9.60 -6.43 0.74
C MET A 78 11.01 -7.00 0.67
N TYR A 79 11.93 -6.35 -0.06
CA TYR A 79 13.33 -6.75 -0.10
C TYR A 79 13.99 -6.64 1.27
N SER A 80 13.75 -5.54 1.99
CA SER A 80 14.34 -5.30 3.31
C SER A 80 13.82 -6.32 4.33
N ALA A 81 12.51 -6.60 4.33
CA ALA A 81 11.90 -7.63 5.16
C ALA A 81 12.44 -9.03 4.84
N ALA A 82 12.56 -9.39 3.54
CA ALA A 82 13.14 -10.67 3.14
C ALA A 82 14.59 -10.85 3.63
N MET A 83 15.38 -9.78 3.64
CA MET A 83 16.75 -9.83 4.15
C MET A 83 16.80 -10.02 5.67
N GLU A 84 15.89 -9.39 6.41
CA GLU A 84 15.74 -9.59 7.86
C GLU A 84 15.29 -11.03 8.18
N GLU A 85 14.26 -11.53 7.50
CA GLU A 85 13.77 -12.91 7.63
C GLU A 85 14.86 -13.93 7.35
N LYS A 86 15.68 -13.69 6.31
CA LYS A 86 16.84 -14.52 6.00
C LYS A 86 17.81 -14.61 7.18
N GLN A 87 18.13 -13.47 7.80
CA GLN A 87 19.07 -13.42 8.92
C GLN A 87 18.51 -14.16 10.14
N LEU A 88 17.22 -13.98 10.44
CA LEU A 88 16.54 -14.67 11.53
C LEU A 88 16.51 -16.18 11.33
N ALA A 89 16.19 -16.66 10.12
CA ALA A 89 16.18 -18.09 9.80
C ALA A 89 17.57 -18.73 9.96
N VAL A 90 18.64 -18.03 9.57
CA VAL A 90 20.03 -18.51 9.80
C VAL A 90 20.36 -18.59 11.29
N GLN A 91 19.97 -17.59 12.08
CA GLN A 91 20.19 -17.59 13.53
C GLN A 91 19.43 -18.70 14.25
N ALA A 92 18.21 -19.01 13.78
CA ALA A 92 17.39 -20.10 14.30
C ALA A 92 17.87 -21.50 13.86
N GLY A 93 18.83 -21.59 12.94
CA GLY A 93 19.30 -22.86 12.37
C GLY A 93 18.28 -23.50 11.43
N GLU A 94 17.29 -22.74 10.94
CA GLU A 94 16.25 -23.20 10.02
C GLU A 94 16.78 -23.22 8.58
N ILE A 95 17.69 -24.17 8.33
CA ILE A 95 18.31 -24.38 7.02
C ILE A 95 17.69 -25.61 6.38
N GLY A 96 17.17 -25.44 5.16
CA GLY A 96 16.61 -26.51 4.35
C GLY A 96 17.66 -27.55 3.93
N PRO A 97 17.22 -28.72 3.44
CA PRO A 97 18.13 -29.77 2.95
C PRO A 97 18.98 -29.32 1.76
N ASP A 98 18.58 -28.26 1.06
CA ASP A 98 19.25 -27.57 -0.04
C ASP A 98 20.27 -26.51 0.42
N GLY A 99 20.38 -26.28 1.73
CA GLY A 99 21.30 -25.30 2.31
C GLY A 99 20.75 -23.86 2.35
N PHE A 100 19.49 -23.65 1.96
CA PHE A 100 18.87 -22.32 1.99
C PHE A 100 18.09 -22.07 3.30
N PRO A 101 18.13 -20.85 3.85
CA PRO A 101 17.29 -20.49 4.99
C PRO A 101 15.81 -20.62 4.60
N THR A 102 15.06 -21.32 5.45
CA THR A 102 13.64 -21.61 5.24
C THR A 102 12.84 -20.84 6.28
N LEU A 103 11.74 -20.20 5.86
CA LEU A 103 10.82 -19.54 6.78
C LEU A 103 9.50 -20.33 6.80
N THR A 104 8.93 -20.49 7.99
CA THR A 104 7.57 -21.04 8.11
C THR A 104 6.58 -19.88 8.07
N VAL A 105 5.83 -19.76 6.98
CA VAL A 105 4.77 -18.77 6.87
C VAL A 105 3.45 -19.43 7.25
N VAL A 106 2.75 -18.85 8.23
CA VAL A 106 1.39 -19.23 8.57
C VAL A 106 0.46 -18.22 7.90
N VAL A 107 -0.26 -18.66 6.87
CA VAL A 107 -1.28 -17.84 6.22
C VAL A 107 -2.66 -18.24 6.74
N ASP A 108 -3.45 -17.26 7.17
CA ASP A 108 -4.88 -17.45 7.40
C ASP A 108 -5.61 -17.35 6.06
N GLY A 109 -5.63 -18.46 5.33
CA GLY A 109 -6.36 -18.60 4.09
C GLY A 109 -7.80 -19.00 4.36
N CYS A 110 -8.70 -18.04 4.56
CA CYS A 110 -10.14 -18.33 4.52
C CYS A 110 -10.56 -18.71 3.10
N TRP A 111 -10.51 -20.00 2.76
CA TRP A 111 -11.07 -20.55 1.52
C TRP A 111 -12.60 -20.58 1.64
N ALA A 112 -13.23 -19.41 1.54
CA ALA A 112 -14.68 -19.34 1.40
C ALA A 112 -15.03 -19.74 -0.04
N LYS A 113 -15.54 -20.97 -0.21
CA LYS A 113 -16.20 -21.38 -1.46
C LYS A 113 -17.31 -20.37 -1.75
N ARG A 114 -17.25 -19.63 -2.87
CA ARG A 114 -18.41 -18.82 -3.33
C ARG A 114 -19.57 -19.77 -3.64
N SER A 115 -20.46 -20.01 -2.70
CA SER A 115 -21.71 -20.75 -2.93
C SER A 115 -22.85 -19.78 -3.20
N TYR A 116 -23.41 -19.79 -4.41
CA TYR A 116 -24.71 -19.19 -4.65
C TYR A 116 -25.80 -20.15 -4.14
N ARG A 117 -26.71 -19.65 -3.31
CA ARG A 117 -27.96 -20.28 -2.81
C ARG A 117 -27.93 -21.31 -1.67
N ASN A 118 -27.03 -22.30 -1.63
CA ASN A 118 -27.05 -23.31 -0.56
C ASN A 118 -25.76 -23.30 0.28
N ASN A 119 -25.97 -23.19 1.60
CA ASN A 119 -25.02 -23.03 2.69
C ASN A 119 -24.01 -24.18 2.78
N TYR A 120 -22.70 -23.91 2.97
CA TYR A 120 -21.83 -24.64 3.91
C TYR A 120 -20.45 -23.96 4.07
N SER A 121 -19.97 -24.01 5.32
CA SER A 121 -18.91 -23.25 5.99
C SER A 121 -17.48 -23.55 5.54
N SER A 122 -16.61 -22.52 5.56
CA SER A 122 -15.16 -22.73 5.67
C SER A 122 -14.81 -23.05 7.12
N LEU A 123 -14.43 -24.30 7.42
CA LEU A 123 -13.60 -24.57 8.60
C LEU A 123 -12.23 -23.96 8.28
N SER A 124 -11.89 -22.87 8.96
CA SER A 124 -10.64 -22.11 8.81
C SER A 124 -9.45 -23.02 8.53
N GLY A 125 -8.85 -22.88 7.35
CA GLY A 125 -7.65 -23.60 6.96
C GLY A 125 -6.42 -22.76 7.27
N ALA A 126 -5.82 -22.94 8.44
CA ALA A 126 -4.47 -22.47 8.66
C ALA A 126 -3.54 -23.44 7.92
N VAL A 127 -2.81 -22.94 6.93
CA VAL A 127 -1.81 -23.74 6.25
C VAL A 127 -0.44 -23.13 6.50
N SER A 128 0.46 -23.95 7.02
CA SER A 128 1.85 -23.60 7.21
C SER A 128 2.64 -24.28 6.11
N PHE A 129 3.24 -23.48 5.23
CA PHE A 129 4.18 -23.98 4.24
C PHE A 129 5.57 -23.47 4.59
N LYS A 130 6.56 -24.32 4.34
CA LYS A 130 7.97 -23.96 4.42
C LYS A 130 8.40 -23.51 3.03
N GLU A 131 8.66 -22.23 2.89
CA GLU A 131 9.12 -21.66 1.63
C GLU A 131 10.60 -21.31 1.74
N SER A 132 11.39 -21.80 0.79
CA SER A 132 12.80 -21.44 0.69
C SER A 132 12.88 -19.98 0.23
N LEU A 133 13.58 -19.12 0.99
CA LEU A 133 13.73 -17.69 0.64
C LEU A 133 14.39 -17.45 -0.74
N ALA A 134 15.02 -18.48 -1.30
CA ALA A 134 15.53 -18.46 -2.66
C ALA A 134 14.43 -18.22 -3.72
N CYS A 135 13.18 -18.65 -3.48
CA CYS A 135 12.09 -18.50 -4.46
C CYS A 135 11.63 -17.04 -4.59
N PHE A 136 11.44 -16.36 -3.45
CA PHE A 136 10.94 -14.99 -3.41
C PHE A 136 11.92 -13.99 -4.03
N ILE A 137 13.22 -14.16 -3.79
CA ILE A 137 14.27 -13.30 -4.37
C ILE A 137 14.56 -13.68 -5.83
N ARG A 138 14.46 -14.96 -6.23
CA ARG A 138 14.72 -15.38 -7.62
C ARG A 138 13.70 -14.90 -8.63
N CYS A 139 12.38 -14.99 -8.36
CA CYS A 139 11.39 -14.60 -9.38
C CYS A 139 11.47 -13.09 -9.72
N HIS A 140 12.11 -12.26 -8.88
CA HIS A 140 12.33 -10.84 -9.19
C HIS A 140 13.67 -10.55 -9.92
N LEU A 141 14.70 -11.37 -9.72
CA LEU A 141 16.01 -11.21 -10.39
C LEU A 141 16.09 -11.88 -11.76
N SER A 142 15.29 -12.92 -12.00
CA SER A 142 15.06 -13.45 -13.34
C SER A 142 13.75 -12.87 -13.86
N ASN A 143 13.79 -11.98 -14.87
CA ASN A 143 12.64 -11.62 -15.70
C ASN A 143 12.09 -12.84 -16.46
N SER A 144 11.72 -13.89 -15.74
CA SER A 144 11.43 -15.23 -16.23
C SER A 144 10.36 -15.82 -15.33
N CYS A 145 9.24 -15.11 -15.22
CA CYS A 145 7.99 -15.65 -14.71
C CYS A 145 6.97 -15.52 -15.86
N VAL A 146 7.10 -16.45 -16.84
CA VAL A 146 6.06 -17.00 -17.73
C VAL A 146 6.21 -18.52 -17.68
#